data_AF-A0A6A6U8W6-F1
#
_entry.id   AF-A0A6A6U8W6-F1
#
_cell.length_a   1.000
_cell.length_b   1.000
_cell.length_c   1.000
_cell.angle_alpha   90.00
_cell.angle_beta   90.00
_cell.angle_gamma   90.00
#
_symmetry.space_group_name_H-M   'P 1'
#
loop_
_entity.id
_entity.type
_entity.pdbx_description
1 polymer ?
#
loop_
_entity_poly.entity_id
_entity_poly.type
_entity_poly.pdbx_seq_one_letter_code
_entity_poly.pdbx_strand_id
1 'polypeptide(L)'
;MRFIRGAPTTLIIGVVVLASSVSAQYNPKIEVVRNGKYPLNVVDKLEESLMPKVETWLNKKIAAKTNNNCTIENAKVRREWGDLTVSQRLDYVAAVKCLMKKPATANKTKYPGAISRFDDFVAFHVTHAGMLHNTNNLFTAHRYFLYVYEEALRNECGYKGYHPYMDYDRYTKNDPDDPMFNGNASSMGGNGAYDPNYKGVPQMGRTPSIIKSGGGGGCMTEGPFKDMVVSLGPVMSRNPSVPKNPRSDGLGSNPRCIRRDINRDAAMGATAKHQYDLVTEKTVNGFYNRLLGQPAPKNDPYPWGIHTAGHYIFPVDPGGDPSTSPGDPVFYFHHGMLDRLWWIWQMQDPETRLSALPTVGHSHKQRRADPMESMIDLEWLAPPIKLKEAMDQLGGNGGKFCYIYI
;
A
#
# COMPACT_ATOMS: atom_id res chain seq x y z
N MET A 1 46.10 60.07 52.21
CA MET A 1 44.83 59.76 52.92
C MET A 1 43.71 60.63 52.35
N ARG A 2 42.89 60.06 51.47
CA ARG A 2 41.65 60.66 50.94
C ARG A 2 40.66 59.53 50.71
N PHE A 3 39.46 59.68 51.26
CA PHE A 3 38.32 58.79 51.04
C PHE A 3 37.93 58.77 49.54
N ILE A 4 37.72 57.58 48.97
CA ILE A 4 37.08 57.42 47.66
C ILE A 4 35.85 56.52 47.83
N ARG A 5 34.71 57.08 47.38
CA ARG A 5 33.37 56.51 47.38
C ARG A 5 33.30 55.29 46.45
N GLY A 6 32.58 54.25 46.87
CA GLY A 6 32.22 53.11 46.03
C GLY A 6 31.21 53.51 44.94
N ALA A 7 31.45 53.05 43.72
CA ALA A 7 30.50 53.09 42.61
C ALA A 7 29.79 51.72 42.51
N PRO A 8 28.49 51.66 42.15
CA PRO A 8 27.82 50.39 41.93
C PRO A 8 28.18 49.84 40.54
N THR A 9 28.48 48.55 40.49
CA THR A 9 28.73 47.80 39.26
C THR A 9 27.38 47.47 38.60
N THR A 10 27.09 48.09 37.47
CA THR A 10 25.90 47.76 36.65
C THR A 10 26.15 46.45 35.91
N LEU A 11 25.47 45.38 36.31
CA LEU A 11 25.45 44.10 35.60
C LEU A 11 24.50 44.23 34.40
N ILE A 12 25.03 44.36 33.18
CA ILE A 12 24.23 44.26 31.96
C ILE A 12 23.95 42.78 31.72
N ILE A 13 22.78 42.30 32.15
CA ILE A 13 22.25 41.01 31.74
C ILE A 13 21.72 41.18 30.32
N GLY A 14 22.49 40.71 29.33
CA GLY A 14 22.02 40.58 27.96
C GLY A 14 20.87 39.57 27.93
N VAL A 15 19.66 40.05 27.66
CA VAL A 15 18.52 39.19 27.35
C VAL A 15 18.77 38.60 25.97
N VAL A 16 19.26 37.37 25.93
CA VAL A 16 19.19 36.54 24.73
C VAL A 16 17.73 36.16 24.55
N VAL A 17 17.02 36.89 23.69
CA VAL A 17 15.71 36.45 23.18
C VAL A 17 15.97 35.24 22.29
N LEU A 18 15.91 34.06 22.89
CA LEU A 18 15.72 32.82 22.13
C LEU A 18 14.35 32.93 21.48
N ALA A 19 14.33 33.26 20.18
CA ALA A 19 13.17 33.08 19.33
C ALA A 19 12.86 31.58 19.31
N SER A 20 12.02 31.14 20.25
CA SER A 20 11.35 29.87 20.17
C SER A 20 10.35 29.99 19.01
N SER A 21 10.71 29.45 17.85
CA SER A 21 9.74 29.14 16.82
C SER A 21 8.88 27.99 17.33
N VAL A 22 7.90 28.33 18.18
CA VAL A 22 6.75 27.46 18.41
C VAL A 22 6.04 27.39 17.06
N SER A 23 6.42 26.41 16.25
CA SER A 23 5.62 25.92 15.14
C SER A 23 4.21 25.76 15.70
N ALA A 24 3.27 26.60 15.26
CA ALA A 24 1.87 26.50 15.66
C ALA A 24 1.46 25.04 15.48
N GLN A 25 1.08 24.38 16.57
CA GLN A 25 0.67 22.99 16.56
C GLN A 25 -0.56 22.91 15.66
N TYR A 26 -0.40 22.25 14.50
CA TYR A 26 -1.50 22.03 13.58
C TYR A 26 -2.61 21.28 14.31
N ASN A 27 -3.82 21.85 14.32
CA ASN A 27 -5.01 21.19 14.85
C ASN A 27 -5.63 20.37 13.71
N PRO A 28 -5.60 19.02 13.77
CA PRO A 28 -6.17 18.20 12.72
C PRO A 28 -7.67 18.47 12.60
N LYS A 29 -8.15 18.70 11.37
CA LYS A 29 -9.59 18.80 11.05
C LYS A 29 -10.27 17.43 10.93
N ILE A 30 -9.53 16.38 11.23
CA ILE A 30 -9.94 14.99 11.13
C ILE A 30 -9.59 14.26 12.42
N GLU A 31 -10.37 13.24 12.74
CA GLU A 31 -10.09 12.39 13.90
C GLU A 31 -8.86 11.52 13.65
N VAL A 32 -7.80 11.71 14.44
CA VAL A 32 -6.61 10.87 14.41
C VAL A 32 -6.70 9.85 15.54
N VAL A 33 -6.89 8.58 15.17
CA VAL A 33 -6.96 7.44 16.11
C VAL A 33 -5.78 6.55 15.80
N ARG A 34 -4.98 6.27 16.83
CA ARG A 34 -3.75 5.47 16.75
C ARG A 34 -3.78 4.37 17.79
N ASN A 35 -3.20 3.23 17.46
CA ASN A 35 -2.88 2.22 18.44
C ASN A 35 -1.59 2.62 19.18
N GLY A 36 -1.70 2.88 20.48
CA GLY A 36 -0.56 3.28 21.32
C GLY A 36 0.57 2.24 21.41
N LYS A 37 0.36 1.01 20.92
CA LYS A 37 1.40 -0.03 20.80
C LYS A 37 2.49 0.36 19.80
N TYR A 38 2.16 1.10 18.74
CA TYR A 38 3.07 1.46 17.66
C TYR A 38 3.32 2.97 17.65
N PRO A 39 4.49 3.45 18.13
CA PRO A 39 4.81 4.86 18.07
C PRO A 39 5.01 5.32 16.62
N LEU A 40 4.73 6.60 16.36
CA LEU A 40 4.93 7.20 15.04
C LEU A 40 6.38 7.07 14.59
N ASN A 41 6.58 6.46 13.42
CA ASN A 41 7.88 6.36 12.80
C ASN A 41 8.22 7.65 12.00
N VAL A 42 9.34 7.65 11.29
CA VAL A 42 9.81 8.84 10.56
C VAL A 42 8.92 9.21 9.37
N VAL A 43 8.22 8.24 8.78
CA VAL A 43 7.28 8.44 7.67
C VAL A 43 5.96 9.00 8.18
N ASP A 44 5.46 8.47 9.30
CA ASP A 44 4.23 9.00 9.93
C ASP A 44 4.42 10.46 10.37
N LYS A 45 5.58 10.78 10.97
CA LYS A 45 5.92 12.17 11.35
C LYS A 45 6.01 13.09 10.14
N LEU A 46 6.56 12.60 9.03
CA LEU A 46 6.61 13.37 7.79
C LEU A 46 5.19 13.61 7.26
N GLU A 47 4.35 12.58 7.21
CA GLU A 47 2.95 12.67 6.80
C GLU A 47 2.16 13.69 7.63
N GLU A 48 2.25 13.61 8.95
CA GLU A 48 1.60 14.58 9.85
C GLU A 48 2.10 16.01 9.60
N SER A 49 3.41 16.19 9.38
CA SER A 49 3.97 17.51 9.07
C SER A 49 3.51 18.08 7.72
N LEU A 50 3.04 17.23 6.80
CA LEU A 50 2.56 17.63 5.48
C LEU A 50 1.12 18.09 5.46
N MET A 51 0.31 17.76 6.48
CA MET A 51 -1.12 18.09 6.49
C MET A 51 -1.43 19.58 6.24
N PRO A 52 -0.73 20.57 6.84
CA PRO A 52 -0.93 21.98 6.49
C PRO A 52 -0.73 22.30 5.00
N LYS A 53 0.23 21.63 4.35
CA LYS A 53 0.47 21.77 2.90
C LYS A 53 -0.65 21.11 2.09
N VAL A 54 -1.16 19.95 2.53
CA VAL A 54 -2.34 19.31 1.94
C VAL A 54 -3.55 20.22 2.00
N GLU A 55 -3.80 20.87 3.15
CA GLU A 55 -4.90 21.85 3.27
C GLU A 55 -4.72 23.04 2.33
N THR A 56 -3.49 23.56 2.24
CA THR A 56 -3.17 24.68 1.34
C THR A 56 -3.42 24.31 -0.12
N TRP A 57 -3.01 23.10 -0.52
CA TRP A 57 -3.26 22.58 -1.87
C TRP A 57 -4.76 22.42 -2.16
N LEU A 58 -5.52 21.84 -1.23
CA LEU A 58 -6.98 21.73 -1.38
C LEU A 58 -7.67 23.09 -1.45
N ASN A 59 -7.27 24.06 -0.64
CA ASN A 59 -7.80 25.42 -0.68
C ASN A 59 -7.54 26.09 -2.04
N LYS A 60 -6.36 25.87 -2.63
CA LYS A 60 -6.05 26.32 -4.00
C LYS A 60 -6.98 25.67 -5.02
N LYS A 61 -7.25 24.37 -4.90
CA LYS A 61 -8.21 23.66 -5.77
C LYS A 61 -9.64 24.16 -5.59
N ILE A 62 -10.07 24.45 -4.36
CA ILE A 62 -11.38 25.03 -4.04
C ILE A 62 -11.52 26.40 -4.71
N ALA A 63 -10.53 27.28 -4.54
CA ALA A 63 -10.52 28.60 -5.17
C ALA A 63 -10.56 28.51 -6.71
N ALA A 64 -9.88 27.51 -7.29
CA ALA A 64 -9.91 27.22 -8.72
C ALA A 64 -11.15 26.44 -9.19
N LYS A 65 -12.05 26.01 -8.28
CA LYS A 65 -13.20 25.14 -8.55
C LYS A 65 -12.83 23.81 -9.25
N THR A 66 -11.65 23.27 -8.93
CA THR A 66 -11.13 21.99 -9.47
C THR A 66 -11.07 20.89 -8.40
N ASN A 67 -11.57 21.15 -7.20
CA ASN A 67 -11.58 20.18 -6.10
C ASN A 67 -12.68 19.10 -6.25
N ASN A 68 -13.63 19.27 -7.17
CA ASN A 68 -14.75 18.35 -7.39
C ASN A 68 -15.47 17.98 -6.08
N ASN A 69 -15.78 19.00 -5.27
CA ASN A 69 -16.38 18.88 -3.93
C ASN A 69 -15.53 18.18 -2.87
N CYS A 70 -14.29 17.77 -3.15
CA CYS A 70 -13.40 17.22 -2.14
C CYS A 70 -12.86 18.32 -1.20
N THR A 71 -12.90 18.08 0.10
CA THR A 71 -12.32 18.93 1.15
C THR A 71 -11.66 18.05 2.22
N ILE A 72 -10.90 18.64 3.14
CA ILE A 72 -10.30 17.87 4.25
C ILE A 72 -11.38 17.25 5.13
N GLU A 73 -12.48 17.98 5.35
CA GLU A 73 -13.56 17.61 6.26
C GLU A 73 -14.42 16.46 5.72
N ASN A 74 -14.50 16.30 4.39
CA ASN A 74 -15.27 15.20 3.78
C ASN A 74 -14.42 14.09 3.18
N ALA A 75 -13.09 14.28 3.12
CA ALA A 75 -12.16 13.25 2.69
C ALA A 75 -12.29 12.00 3.55
N LYS A 76 -12.33 10.84 2.88
CA LYS A 76 -12.34 9.55 3.57
C LYS A 76 -10.96 9.31 4.17
N VAL A 77 -10.92 8.62 5.31
CA VAL A 77 -9.69 8.43 6.07
C VAL A 77 -9.29 6.96 6.01
N ARG A 78 -8.18 6.67 5.33
CA ARG A 78 -7.56 5.35 5.27
C ARG A 78 -6.51 5.24 6.38
N ARG A 79 -6.57 4.16 7.15
CA ARG A 79 -5.81 3.97 8.40
C ARG A 79 -4.98 2.70 8.37
N GLU A 80 -3.91 2.68 9.17
CA GLU A 80 -3.16 1.44 9.41
C GLU A 80 -4.06 0.39 10.06
N TRP A 81 -3.95 -0.86 9.63
CA TRP A 81 -4.81 -1.95 10.10
C TRP A 81 -4.81 -2.12 11.63
N GLY A 82 -3.64 -2.04 12.25
CA GLY A 82 -3.47 -2.12 13.69
C GLY A 82 -4.00 -0.93 14.47
N ASP A 83 -4.26 0.20 13.82
CA ASP A 83 -4.90 1.38 14.40
C ASP A 83 -6.45 1.27 14.42
N LEU A 84 -7.02 0.30 13.70
CA LEU A 84 -8.45 0.00 13.74
C LEU A 84 -8.84 -0.77 15.01
N THR A 85 -9.99 -0.43 15.58
CA THR A 85 -10.61 -1.20 16.65
C THR A 85 -10.91 -2.63 16.19
N VAL A 86 -10.99 -3.56 17.14
CA VAL A 86 -11.36 -4.96 16.84
C VAL A 86 -12.69 -5.04 16.08
N SER A 87 -13.69 -4.23 16.45
CA SER A 87 -14.98 -4.20 15.75
C SER A 87 -14.85 -3.73 14.30
N GLN A 88 -14.03 -2.73 14.01
CA GLN A 88 -13.79 -2.26 12.64
C GLN A 88 -13.05 -3.32 11.81
N ARG A 89 -12.09 -4.01 12.41
CA ARG A 89 -11.39 -5.14 11.76
C ARG A 89 -12.33 -6.30 11.45
N LEU A 90 -13.23 -6.64 12.38
CA LEU A 90 -14.26 -7.66 12.15
C LEU A 90 -15.23 -7.26 11.03
N ASP A 91 -15.62 -5.99 10.94
CA ASP A 91 -16.47 -5.47 9.86
C ASP A 91 -15.79 -5.63 8.48
N TYR A 92 -14.49 -5.29 8.39
CA TYR A 92 -13.72 -5.52 7.16
C TYR A 92 -13.63 -7.01 6.81
N VAL A 93 -13.26 -7.87 7.77
CA VAL A 93 -13.21 -9.33 7.57
C VAL A 93 -14.54 -9.88 7.06
N ALA A 94 -15.66 -9.45 7.64
CA ALA A 94 -16.99 -9.85 7.22
C ALA A 94 -17.29 -9.44 5.76
N ALA A 95 -16.93 -8.22 5.37
CA ALA A 95 -17.13 -7.72 4.01
C ALA A 95 -16.30 -8.48 2.97
N VAL A 96 -15.04 -8.79 3.25
CA VAL A 96 -14.20 -9.61 2.36
C VAL A 96 -14.80 -11.01 2.18
N LYS A 97 -15.22 -11.67 3.28
CA LYS A 97 -15.88 -12.97 3.22
C LYS A 97 -17.21 -12.92 2.48
N CYS A 98 -17.91 -11.79 2.50
CA CYS A 98 -19.09 -11.57 1.69
C CYS A 98 -18.77 -11.55 0.19
N LEU A 99 -17.71 -10.86 -0.25
CA LEU A 99 -17.28 -10.89 -1.66
C LEU A 99 -16.88 -12.29 -2.12
N MET A 100 -16.24 -13.09 -1.23
CA MET A 100 -15.90 -14.49 -1.50
C MET A 100 -17.13 -15.40 -1.64
N LYS A 101 -18.29 -15.01 -1.12
CA LYS A 101 -19.55 -15.77 -1.22
C LYS A 101 -20.44 -15.34 -2.37
N LYS A 102 -20.34 -14.09 -2.82
CA LYS A 102 -21.13 -13.60 -3.95
C LYS A 102 -20.62 -14.22 -5.26
N PRO A 103 -21.50 -14.52 -6.23
CA PRO A 103 -21.09 -15.12 -7.50
C PRO A 103 -20.23 -14.15 -8.32
N ALA A 104 -19.22 -14.68 -9.02
CA ALA A 104 -18.44 -13.94 -10.01
C ALA A 104 -19.33 -13.33 -11.12
N THR A 105 -18.98 -12.13 -11.58
CA THR A 105 -19.58 -11.49 -12.77
C THR A 105 -18.72 -11.63 -14.01
N ALA A 106 -17.45 -12.01 -13.87
CA ALA A 106 -16.57 -12.25 -15.00
C ALA A 106 -17.13 -13.35 -15.91
N ASN A 107 -16.84 -13.25 -17.22
CA ASN A 107 -17.31 -14.21 -18.20
C ASN A 107 -16.80 -15.62 -17.88
N LYS A 108 -17.70 -16.54 -17.49
CA LYS A 108 -17.36 -17.90 -17.06
C LYS A 108 -16.69 -18.77 -18.13
N THR A 109 -16.91 -18.48 -19.42
CA THR A 109 -16.22 -19.19 -20.50
C THR A 109 -14.76 -18.76 -20.60
N LYS A 110 -14.49 -17.46 -20.41
CA LYS A 110 -13.13 -16.89 -20.44
C LYS A 110 -12.38 -17.13 -19.13
N TYR A 111 -13.08 -17.10 -18.00
CA TYR A 111 -12.55 -17.17 -16.65
C TYR A 111 -13.19 -18.30 -15.83
N PRO A 112 -13.06 -19.58 -16.26
CA PRO A 112 -13.75 -20.70 -15.62
C PRO A 112 -13.30 -20.97 -14.18
N GLY A 113 -12.13 -20.46 -13.76
CA GLY A 113 -11.69 -20.52 -12.37
C GLY A 113 -12.29 -19.45 -11.46
N ALA A 114 -12.88 -18.37 -11.99
CA ALA A 114 -13.47 -17.33 -11.18
C ALA A 114 -14.84 -17.79 -10.65
N ILE A 115 -14.94 -18.03 -9.34
CA ILE A 115 -16.16 -18.56 -8.71
C ILE A 115 -16.86 -17.53 -7.83
N SER A 116 -16.17 -16.46 -7.43
CA SER A 116 -16.69 -15.42 -6.54
C SER A 116 -16.49 -14.00 -7.05
N ARG A 117 -17.19 -13.01 -6.47
CA ARG A 117 -16.92 -11.58 -6.72
C ARG A 117 -15.49 -11.20 -6.34
N PHE A 118 -14.93 -11.82 -5.31
CA PHE A 118 -13.52 -11.65 -4.97
C PHE A 118 -12.62 -12.13 -6.11
N ASP A 119 -12.95 -13.26 -6.75
CA ASP A 119 -12.20 -13.78 -7.88
C ASP A 119 -12.31 -12.91 -9.14
N ASP A 120 -13.31 -12.05 -9.28
CA ASP A 120 -13.37 -11.09 -10.39
C ASP A 120 -12.17 -10.13 -10.36
N PHE A 121 -11.75 -9.71 -9.17
CA PHE A 121 -10.54 -8.89 -8.96
C PHE A 121 -9.27 -9.67 -9.27
N VAL A 122 -9.20 -10.94 -8.84
CA VAL A 122 -8.06 -11.83 -9.12
C VAL A 122 -7.94 -12.11 -10.62
N ALA A 123 -9.04 -12.47 -11.28
CA ALA A 123 -9.08 -12.73 -12.72
C ALA A 123 -8.69 -11.49 -13.53
N PHE A 124 -9.12 -10.30 -13.08
CA PHE A 124 -8.76 -9.05 -13.73
C PHE A 124 -7.25 -8.84 -13.65
N HIS A 125 -6.69 -8.96 -12.45
CA HIS A 125 -5.27 -8.74 -12.23
C HIS A 125 -4.40 -9.73 -13.01
N VAL A 126 -4.76 -11.01 -13.03
CA VAL A 126 -4.09 -12.04 -13.84
C VAL A 126 -4.12 -11.68 -15.32
N THR A 127 -5.28 -11.26 -15.83
CA THR A 127 -5.47 -10.91 -17.26
C THR A 127 -4.64 -9.68 -17.64
N HIS A 128 -4.57 -8.69 -16.75
CA HIS A 128 -4.06 -7.35 -17.04
C HIS A 128 -2.75 -7.02 -16.33
N ALA A 129 -2.02 -8.03 -15.84
CA ALA A 129 -0.77 -7.84 -15.08
C ALA A 129 0.24 -6.95 -15.83
N GLY A 130 0.38 -7.12 -17.15
CA GLY A 130 1.26 -6.28 -17.98
C GLY A 130 0.84 -4.81 -18.04
N MET A 131 -0.46 -4.52 -18.06
CA MET A 131 -0.98 -3.15 -17.98
C MET A 131 -0.77 -2.58 -16.57
N LEU A 132 -1.10 -3.36 -15.55
CA LEU A 132 -1.04 -2.94 -14.14
C LEU A 132 0.38 -2.67 -13.65
N HIS A 133 1.40 -3.30 -14.23
CA HIS A 133 2.79 -3.18 -13.77
C HIS A 133 3.71 -2.45 -14.74
N ASN A 134 3.17 -1.83 -15.80
CA ASN A 134 3.97 -0.99 -16.67
C ASN A 134 4.35 0.34 -15.99
N THR A 135 5.36 1.00 -16.56
CA THR A 135 5.93 2.25 -16.03
C THR A 135 4.90 3.37 -15.80
N ASN A 136 3.84 3.46 -16.61
CA ASN A 136 2.88 4.55 -16.52
C ASN A 136 1.75 4.26 -15.52
N ASN A 137 1.36 2.99 -15.41
CA ASN A 137 0.13 2.57 -14.73
C ASN A 137 0.35 1.98 -13.35
N LEU A 138 1.59 1.62 -12.98
CA LEU A 138 1.88 0.94 -11.71
C LEU A 138 1.16 1.57 -10.51
N PHE A 139 1.17 2.90 -10.40
CA PHE A 139 0.52 3.59 -9.29
C PHE A 139 -0.96 3.86 -9.55
N THR A 140 -1.26 4.50 -10.67
CA THR A 140 -2.60 5.00 -11.00
C THR A 140 -3.61 3.87 -11.18
N ALA A 141 -3.23 2.77 -11.83
CA ALA A 141 -4.12 1.64 -12.03
C ALA A 141 -4.37 0.88 -10.72
N HIS A 142 -3.35 0.70 -9.87
CA HIS A 142 -3.55 0.09 -8.55
C HIS A 142 -4.36 0.99 -7.61
N ARG A 143 -4.20 2.32 -7.66
CA ARG A 143 -5.09 3.25 -6.95
C ARG A 143 -6.54 3.06 -7.36
N TYR A 144 -6.81 3.00 -8.67
CA TYR A 144 -8.18 2.80 -9.15
C TYR A 144 -8.72 1.41 -8.77
N PHE A 145 -7.89 0.37 -8.88
CA PHE A 145 -8.22 -0.99 -8.47
C PHE A 145 -8.59 -1.08 -6.98
N LEU A 146 -7.82 -0.44 -6.09
CA LEU A 146 -8.14 -0.37 -4.66
C LEU A 146 -9.44 0.38 -4.39
N TYR A 147 -9.67 1.50 -5.08
CA TYR A 147 -10.93 2.23 -4.94
C TYR A 147 -12.14 1.37 -5.34
N VAL A 148 -12.06 0.66 -6.46
CA VAL A 148 -13.15 -0.22 -6.91
C VAL A 148 -13.37 -1.39 -5.95
N TYR A 149 -12.29 -1.93 -5.38
CA TYR A 149 -12.39 -2.95 -4.33
C TYR A 149 -13.05 -2.41 -3.06
N GLU A 150 -12.66 -1.22 -2.60
CA GLU A 150 -13.29 -0.53 -1.47
C GLU A 150 -14.79 -0.31 -1.71
N GLU A 151 -15.16 0.19 -2.89
CA GLU A 151 -16.56 0.38 -3.27
C GLU A 151 -17.34 -0.94 -3.33
N ALA A 152 -16.73 -2.03 -3.79
CA ALA A 152 -17.37 -3.36 -3.75
C ALA A 152 -17.62 -3.83 -2.31
N LEU A 153 -16.64 -3.68 -1.41
CA LEU A 153 -16.82 -3.99 0.01
C LEU A 153 -17.96 -3.18 0.64
N ARG A 154 -18.03 -1.88 0.34
CA ARG A 154 -19.01 -0.96 0.92
C ARG A 154 -20.40 -1.14 0.34
N ASN A 155 -20.51 -1.13 -0.99
CA ASN A 155 -21.79 -1.08 -1.70
C ASN A 155 -22.41 -2.47 -1.90
N GLU A 156 -21.60 -3.54 -2.04
CA GLU A 156 -22.12 -4.90 -2.21
C GLU A 156 -22.19 -5.67 -0.89
N CYS A 157 -21.31 -5.36 0.06
CA CYS A 157 -21.12 -6.12 1.30
C CYS A 157 -21.30 -5.31 2.60
N GLY A 158 -21.67 -4.04 2.50
CA GLY A 158 -22.09 -3.25 3.65
C GLY A 158 -20.98 -2.74 4.56
N TYR A 159 -19.70 -2.88 4.18
CA TYR A 159 -18.55 -2.37 4.94
C TYR A 159 -18.71 -0.89 5.28
N LYS A 160 -18.49 -0.52 6.55
CA LYS A 160 -18.68 0.85 7.02
C LYS A 160 -17.41 1.69 7.02
N GLY A 161 -16.25 1.04 7.14
CA GLY A 161 -14.94 1.70 7.11
C GLY A 161 -14.42 2.00 5.70
N TYR A 162 -13.22 2.56 5.62
CA TYR A 162 -12.50 2.79 4.36
C TYR A 162 -11.30 1.86 4.29
N HIS A 163 -10.66 1.80 3.12
CA HIS A 163 -9.63 0.80 2.86
C HIS A 163 -8.42 0.97 3.80
N PRO A 164 -8.05 -0.04 4.60
CA PRO A 164 -6.88 0.00 5.47
C PRO A 164 -5.55 -0.20 4.71
N TYR A 165 -4.44 0.15 5.34
CA TYR A 165 -3.10 -0.13 4.84
C TYR A 165 -2.25 -0.90 5.87
N MET A 166 -1.15 -1.47 5.39
CA MET A 166 -0.19 -2.25 6.17
C MET A 166 1.13 -1.47 6.28
N ASP A 167 1.46 -0.94 7.46
CA ASP A 167 2.78 -0.32 7.67
C ASP A 167 3.85 -1.40 7.89
N TYR A 168 4.67 -1.64 6.86
CA TYR A 168 5.70 -2.69 6.86
C TYR A 168 6.64 -2.66 8.07
N ASP A 169 6.93 -1.48 8.64
CA ASP A 169 7.86 -1.36 9.77
C ASP A 169 7.34 -2.11 11.02
N ARG A 170 6.02 -2.17 11.19
CA ARG A 170 5.35 -2.90 12.30
C ARG A 170 5.57 -4.42 12.22
N TYR A 171 5.89 -4.94 11.03
CA TYR A 171 6.09 -6.36 10.74
C TYR A 171 7.57 -6.77 10.68
N THR A 172 8.49 -5.86 11.05
CA THR A 172 9.94 -6.11 11.13
C THR A 172 10.36 -6.89 12.39
N LYS A 173 9.40 -7.18 13.28
CA LYS A 173 9.57 -7.95 14.52
C LYS A 173 8.62 -9.13 14.53
N ASN A 174 9.05 -10.22 15.15
CA ASN A 174 8.18 -11.37 15.41
C ASN A 174 7.29 -11.03 16.62
N ASP A 175 6.18 -10.35 16.35
CA ASP A 175 5.19 -9.96 17.35
C ASP A 175 4.01 -10.93 17.31
N PRO A 176 3.81 -11.78 18.34
CA PRO A 176 2.70 -12.73 18.36
C PRO A 176 1.33 -12.04 18.46
N ASP A 177 1.30 -10.79 18.92
CA ASP A 177 0.09 -9.99 19.07
C ASP A 177 -0.11 -9.04 17.88
N ASP A 178 0.56 -9.28 16.75
CA ASP A 178 0.37 -8.51 15.53
C ASP A 178 -1.10 -8.54 15.05
N PRO A 179 -1.76 -7.38 14.89
CA PRO A 179 -3.17 -7.30 14.51
C PRO A 179 -3.53 -8.01 13.20
N MET A 180 -2.58 -8.18 12.27
CA MET A 180 -2.85 -8.75 10.95
C MET A 180 -2.60 -10.25 10.87
N PHE A 181 -1.61 -10.78 11.57
CA PHE A 181 -1.12 -12.14 11.40
C PHE A 181 -1.19 -13.01 12.67
N ASN A 182 -1.80 -12.53 13.76
CA ASN A 182 -1.97 -13.33 14.99
C ASN A 182 -3.04 -14.44 14.92
N GLY A 183 -3.61 -14.71 13.75
CA GLY A 183 -4.57 -15.82 13.58
C GLY A 183 -5.94 -15.66 14.24
N ASN A 184 -6.23 -14.53 14.90
CA ASN A 184 -7.52 -14.35 15.58
C ASN A 184 -8.65 -13.96 14.61
N ALA A 185 -9.89 -13.89 15.09
CA ALA A 185 -11.07 -13.61 14.25
C ALA A 185 -11.03 -12.23 13.53
N SER A 186 -10.25 -11.28 14.07
CA SER A 186 -10.07 -9.92 13.57
C SER A 186 -8.74 -9.72 12.84
N SER A 187 -8.06 -10.80 12.46
CA SER A 187 -6.82 -10.76 11.68
C SER A 187 -7.09 -11.09 10.21
N MET A 188 -6.06 -11.01 9.36
CA MET A 188 -6.10 -11.52 7.98
C MET A 188 -5.71 -13.00 7.90
N GLY A 189 -5.73 -13.73 9.01
CA GLY A 189 -5.22 -15.10 9.12
C GLY A 189 -3.96 -15.18 9.98
N GLY A 190 -3.31 -16.33 9.92
CA GLY A 190 -2.01 -16.57 10.53
C GLY A 190 -0.97 -17.05 9.51
N ASN A 191 0.07 -17.70 10.02
CA ASN A 191 1.05 -18.37 9.19
C ASN A 191 0.50 -19.65 8.55
N GLY A 192 1.17 -20.13 7.51
CA GLY A 192 0.94 -21.46 6.97
C GLY A 192 1.59 -22.54 7.83
N ALA A 193 1.09 -23.77 7.73
CA ALA A 193 1.79 -24.94 8.24
C ALA A 193 3.21 -25.03 7.63
N TYR A 194 4.15 -25.64 8.36
CA TYR A 194 5.50 -25.85 7.83
C TYR A 194 5.47 -26.72 6.56
N ASP A 195 6.14 -26.28 5.50
CA ASP A 195 6.35 -27.05 4.28
C ASP A 195 7.85 -27.30 4.05
N PRO A 196 8.33 -28.56 4.18
CA PRO A 196 9.75 -28.86 4.01
C PRO A 196 10.27 -28.62 2.59
N ASN A 197 9.40 -28.53 1.58
CA ASN A 197 9.77 -28.26 0.19
C ASN A 197 9.87 -26.77 -0.11
N TYR A 198 9.30 -25.90 0.73
CA TYR A 198 9.35 -24.46 0.54
C TYR A 198 10.61 -23.87 1.18
N LYS A 199 11.51 -23.33 0.36
CA LYS A 199 12.82 -22.79 0.81
C LYS A 199 12.84 -21.27 0.96
N GLY A 200 11.76 -20.58 0.59
CA GLY A 200 11.69 -19.13 0.51
C GLY A 200 11.49 -18.63 -0.93
N VAL A 201 11.63 -17.33 -1.13
CA VAL A 201 11.35 -16.64 -2.40
C VAL A 201 12.65 -16.27 -3.11
N PRO A 202 12.96 -16.87 -4.28
CA PRO A 202 14.14 -16.50 -5.06
C PRO A 202 14.12 -15.04 -5.50
N GLN A 203 15.26 -14.35 -5.35
CA GLN A 203 15.50 -12.97 -5.75
C GLN A 203 16.64 -12.92 -6.77
N MET A 204 16.35 -13.33 -8.00
CA MET A 204 17.36 -13.41 -9.07
C MET A 204 18.02 -12.04 -9.30
N GLY A 205 19.36 -12.03 -9.39
CA GLY A 205 20.15 -10.81 -9.58
C GLY A 205 20.34 -9.97 -8.32
N ARG A 206 19.93 -10.45 -7.13
CA ARG A 206 20.19 -9.83 -5.83
C ARG A 206 21.23 -10.62 -5.03
N THR A 207 21.87 -9.96 -4.07
CA THR A 207 22.71 -10.59 -3.04
C THR A 207 22.24 -10.06 -1.67
N PRO A 208 21.57 -10.88 -0.83
CA PRO A 208 21.28 -12.31 -1.02
C PRO A 208 20.32 -12.57 -2.19
N SER A 209 20.40 -13.76 -2.80
CA SER A 209 19.58 -14.15 -3.96
C SER A 209 18.28 -14.87 -3.59
N ILE A 210 17.90 -14.85 -2.31
CA ILE A 210 16.69 -15.49 -1.79
C ILE A 210 16.24 -14.76 -0.51
N ILE A 211 14.93 -14.53 -0.38
CA ILE A 211 14.29 -14.25 0.90
C ILE A 211 14.03 -15.61 1.55
N LYS A 212 14.71 -15.92 2.64
CA LYS A 212 14.62 -17.23 3.31
C LYS A 212 13.22 -17.46 3.86
N SER A 213 12.80 -18.72 3.95
CA SER A 213 11.52 -19.09 4.59
C SER A 213 11.47 -18.60 6.04
N GLY A 214 10.33 -18.02 6.42
CA GLY A 214 9.98 -17.61 7.78
C GLY A 214 9.44 -18.75 8.66
N GLY A 215 9.34 -19.97 8.12
CA GLY A 215 8.92 -21.18 8.85
C GLY A 215 7.52 -21.70 8.50
N GLY A 216 6.83 -21.10 7.53
CA GLY A 216 5.57 -21.59 6.97
C GLY A 216 5.75 -22.36 5.66
N GLY A 217 4.93 -22.05 4.66
CA GLY A 217 4.98 -22.61 3.30
C GLY A 217 3.75 -23.46 2.90
N GLY A 218 3.03 -23.98 3.90
CA GLY A 218 1.83 -24.79 3.75
C GLY A 218 0.54 -23.98 3.85
N CYS A 219 -0.59 -24.69 3.93
CA CYS A 219 -1.92 -24.08 4.10
C CYS A 219 -1.98 -23.28 5.41
N MET A 220 -2.66 -22.13 5.38
CA MET A 220 -3.00 -21.36 6.58
C MET A 220 -3.77 -22.22 7.58
N THR A 221 -3.37 -22.18 8.85
CA THR A 221 -3.94 -23.05 9.90
C THR A 221 -5.03 -22.38 10.74
N GLU A 222 -5.05 -21.05 10.78
CA GLU A 222 -5.87 -20.27 11.71
C GLU A 222 -6.40 -18.95 11.11
N GLY A 223 -7.36 -18.36 11.80
CA GLY A 223 -8.00 -17.11 11.41
C GLY A 223 -9.15 -17.24 10.42
N PRO A 224 -9.76 -16.10 10.04
CA PRO A 224 -11.06 -16.08 9.36
C PRO A 224 -11.03 -16.56 7.90
N PHE A 225 -9.84 -16.69 7.32
CA PHE A 225 -9.60 -17.07 5.92
C PHE A 225 -8.93 -18.45 5.77
N LYS A 226 -8.75 -19.23 6.85
CA LYS A 226 -8.13 -20.56 6.76
C LYS A 226 -8.84 -21.52 5.79
N ASP A 227 -10.17 -21.38 5.67
CA ASP A 227 -11.02 -22.18 4.80
C ASP A 227 -11.30 -21.49 3.45
N MET A 228 -10.58 -20.41 3.13
CA MET A 228 -10.66 -19.74 1.85
C MET A 228 -10.19 -20.68 0.74
N VAL A 229 -10.96 -20.72 -0.36
CA VAL A 229 -10.58 -21.43 -1.58
C VAL A 229 -9.87 -20.48 -2.52
N VAL A 230 -8.59 -20.72 -2.78
CA VAL A 230 -7.85 -20.11 -3.87
C VAL A 230 -8.24 -20.86 -5.14
N SER A 231 -8.98 -20.21 -6.04
CA SER A 231 -9.62 -20.84 -7.21
C SER A 231 -8.85 -20.63 -8.52
N LEU A 232 -8.11 -19.52 -8.62
CA LEU A 232 -7.32 -19.11 -9.78
C LEU A 232 -5.81 -19.32 -9.53
N GLY A 233 -5.02 -19.21 -10.58
CA GLY A 233 -3.58 -19.38 -10.52
C GLY A 233 -3.12 -20.80 -10.18
N PRO A 234 -1.84 -20.99 -9.88
CA PRO A 234 -0.77 -20.00 -10.05
C PRO A 234 -0.44 -19.78 -11.53
N VAL A 235 0.29 -18.70 -11.84
CA VAL A 235 0.86 -18.42 -13.18
C VAL A 235 2.38 -18.63 -13.15
N MET A 236 3.05 -18.13 -12.12
CA MET A 236 4.51 -18.06 -12.00
C MET A 236 5.06 -18.80 -10.77
N SER A 237 4.20 -19.38 -9.91
CA SER A 237 4.66 -20.10 -8.73
C SER A 237 5.65 -21.22 -9.07
N ARG A 238 6.75 -21.27 -8.31
CA ARG A 238 7.80 -22.28 -8.40
C ARG A 238 7.81 -23.25 -7.23
N ASN A 239 6.87 -23.10 -6.28
CA ASN A 239 6.78 -24.01 -5.15
C ASN A 239 6.18 -25.34 -5.62
N PRO A 240 6.90 -26.48 -5.53
CA PRO A 240 6.39 -27.78 -5.97
C PRO A 240 5.14 -28.24 -5.20
N SER A 241 4.92 -27.71 -3.99
CA SER A 241 3.74 -28.02 -3.19
C SER A 241 2.48 -27.29 -3.65
N VAL A 242 2.58 -26.36 -4.61
CA VAL A 242 1.43 -25.64 -5.19
C VAL A 242 1.01 -26.34 -6.49
N PRO A 243 -0.21 -26.89 -6.57
CA PRO A 243 -0.73 -27.49 -7.79
C PRO A 243 -0.70 -26.51 -8.97
N LYS A 244 -0.14 -26.94 -10.11
CA LYS A 244 -0.14 -26.15 -11.35
C LYS A 244 -1.57 -25.95 -11.84
N ASN A 245 -1.88 -24.75 -12.37
CA ASN A 245 -3.17 -24.51 -12.99
C ASN A 245 -3.30 -25.37 -14.28
N PRO A 246 -4.48 -25.93 -14.58
CA PRO A 246 -4.71 -26.66 -15.84
C PRO A 246 -4.59 -25.77 -17.09
N ARG A 247 -4.65 -24.44 -16.94
CA ARG A 247 -4.38 -23.47 -18.00
C ARG A 247 -3.13 -22.66 -17.68
N SER A 248 -2.26 -22.47 -18.68
CA SER A 248 -1.02 -21.70 -18.53
C SER A 248 -1.24 -20.22 -18.25
N ASP A 249 -2.42 -19.69 -18.55
CA ASP A 249 -2.84 -18.32 -18.22
C ASP A 249 -3.29 -18.17 -16.75
N GLY A 250 -3.37 -19.25 -15.97
CA GLY A 250 -3.81 -19.22 -14.58
C GLY A 250 -5.32 -18.98 -14.39
N LEU A 251 -6.12 -18.97 -15.46
CA LEU A 251 -7.55 -18.67 -15.41
C LEU A 251 -8.45 -19.92 -15.31
N GLY A 252 -7.84 -21.11 -15.31
CA GLY A 252 -8.52 -22.38 -15.12
C GLY A 252 -8.94 -22.59 -13.66
N SER A 253 -9.98 -23.40 -13.45
CA SER A 253 -10.38 -23.80 -12.10
C SER A 253 -9.28 -24.66 -11.46
N ASN A 254 -8.75 -24.19 -10.33
CA ASN A 254 -7.68 -24.86 -9.58
C ASN A 254 -7.87 -24.66 -8.06
N PRO A 255 -8.97 -25.17 -7.47
CA PRO A 255 -9.31 -24.95 -6.07
C PRO A 255 -8.27 -25.57 -5.12
N ARG A 256 -7.76 -24.78 -4.20
CA ARG A 256 -6.79 -25.18 -3.16
C ARG A 256 -6.85 -24.25 -1.95
N CYS A 257 -6.16 -24.61 -0.88
CA CYS A 257 -6.03 -23.74 0.30
C CYS A 257 -5.16 -22.52 0.00
N ILE A 258 -5.40 -21.43 0.73
CA ILE A 258 -4.43 -20.33 0.86
C ILE A 258 -3.20 -20.80 1.63
N ARG A 259 -2.00 -20.47 1.14
CA ARG A 259 -0.72 -20.83 1.75
C ARG A 259 0.09 -19.59 2.07
N ARG A 260 0.77 -19.58 3.22
CA ARG A 260 1.59 -18.45 3.66
C ARG A 260 2.87 -18.88 4.33
N ASP A 261 3.85 -17.99 4.26
CA ASP A 261 5.07 -18.02 5.03
C ASP A 261 5.34 -16.61 5.56
N ILE A 262 4.73 -16.23 6.69
CA ILE A 262 4.83 -14.85 7.21
C ILE A 262 6.29 -14.47 7.41
N ASN A 263 6.75 -13.48 6.65
CA ASN A 263 8.18 -13.32 6.38
C ASN A 263 8.72 -11.98 6.87
N ARG A 264 9.44 -12.05 8.00
CA ARG A 264 10.14 -10.91 8.57
C ARG A 264 11.27 -10.39 7.66
N ASP A 265 12.03 -11.28 7.02
CA ASP A 265 13.17 -10.89 6.17
C ASP A 265 12.71 -10.10 4.93
N ALA A 266 11.49 -10.36 4.46
CA ALA A 266 10.83 -9.52 3.46
C ALA A 266 10.53 -8.13 4.03
N ALA A 267 9.88 -8.02 5.19
CA ALA A 267 9.55 -6.74 5.85
C ALA A 267 10.80 -5.87 6.12
N MET A 268 11.94 -6.49 6.40
CA MET A 268 13.21 -5.79 6.59
C MET A 268 13.69 -5.01 5.34
N GLY A 269 13.25 -5.37 4.14
CA GLY A 269 13.50 -4.60 2.90
C GLY A 269 12.58 -3.38 2.73
N ALA A 270 11.69 -3.13 3.68
CA ALA A 270 10.73 -2.03 3.66
C ALA A 270 10.56 -1.34 5.03
N THR A 271 11.60 -1.33 5.86
CA THR A 271 11.57 -0.59 7.14
C THR A 271 11.22 0.89 6.96
N ALA A 272 10.85 1.58 8.04
CA ALA A 272 10.55 3.01 8.03
C ALA A 272 11.70 3.84 7.43
N LYS A 273 12.96 3.39 7.57
CA LYS A 273 14.10 4.03 6.91
C LYS A 273 14.01 3.91 5.38
N HIS A 274 13.78 2.71 4.85
CA HIS A 274 13.66 2.51 3.40
C HIS A 274 12.50 3.32 2.83
N GLN A 275 11.37 3.33 3.53
CA GLN A 275 10.19 4.10 3.18
C GLN A 275 10.47 5.61 3.22
N TYR A 276 11.20 6.12 4.21
CA TYR A 276 11.59 7.53 4.29
C TYR A 276 12.53 7.93 3.16
N ASP A 277 13.54 7.10 2.87
CA ASP A 277 14.43 7.32 1.74
C ASP A 277 13.66 7.34 0.40
N LEU A 278 12.57 6.56 0.29
CA LEU A 278 11.65 6.57 -0.86
C LEU A 278 10.85 7.86 -0.96
N VAL A 279 10.12 8.24 0.08
CA VAL A 279 9.25 9.42 -0.02
C VAL A 279 10.04 10.72 -0.10
N THR A 280 11.33 10.73 0.26
CA THR A 280 12.21 11.90 0.13
C THR A 280 12.95 11.99 -1.21
N GLU A 281 12.77 11.01 -2.11
CA GLU A 281 13.30 11.04 -3.48
C GLU A 281 12.87 12.32 -4.22
N LYS A 282 13.81 12.93 -4.94
CA LYS A 282 13.58 14.25 -5.57
C LYS A 282 12.80 14.17 -6.88
N THR A 283 12.83 13.02 -7.54
CA THR A 283 12.22 12.81 -8.85
C THR A 283 11.32 11.58 -8.84
N VAL A 284 10.33 11.56 -9.73
CA VAL A 284 9.45 10.39 -9.91
C VAL A 284 10.23 9.15 -10.36
N ASN A 285 11.31 9.32 -11.14
CA ASN A 285 12.19 8.22 -11.52
C ASN A 285 12.96 7.68 -10.31
N GLY A 286 13.48 8.54 -9.43
CA GLY A 286 14.12 8.13 -8.18
C GLY A 286 13.15 7.36 -7.28
N PHE A 287 11.92 7.88 -7.13
CA PHE A 287 10.86 7.21 -6.38
C PHE A 287 10.53 5.84 -6.98
N TYR A 288 10.23 5.76 -8.28
CA TYR A 288 9.92 4.52 -8.99
C TYR A 288 11.04 3.48 -8.88
N ASN A 289 12.28 3.92 -9.12
CA ASN A 289 13.47 3.08 -9.04
C ASN A 289 13.67 2.52 -7.63
N ARG A 290 13.59 3.36 -6.59
CA ARG A 290 13.76 2.87 -5.22
C ARG A 290 12.63 1.94 -4.80
N LEU A 291 11.39 2.22 -5.20
CA LEU A 291 10.24 1.37 -4.90
C LEU A 291 10.42 -0.05 -5.44
N LEU A 292 10.92 -0.18 -6.68
CA LEU A 292 11.18 -1.45 -7.33
C LEU A 292 12.58 -2.02 -7.01
N GLY A 293 13.39 -1.26 -6.27
CA GLY A 293 14.79 -1.57 -6.00
C GLY A 293 15.63 -1.69 -7.27
N GLN A 294 15.49 -0.78 -8.23
CA GLN A 294 16.21 -0.78 -9.51
C GLN A 294 17.05 0.50 -9.66
N PRO A 295 18.39 0.43 -9.81
CA PRO A 295 19.22 -0.76 -9.70
C PRO A 295 19.17 -1.34 -8.29
N ALA A 296 19.70 -2.55 -8.12
CA ALA A 296 19.68 -3.20 -6.82
C ALA A 296 20.36 -2.34 -5.73
N PRO A 297 19.71 -2.15 -4.57
CA PRO A 297 20.32 -1.44 -3.44
C PRO A 297 21.69 -2.03 -3.11
N LYS A 298 22.71 -1.17 -3.08
CA LYS A 298 24.07 -1.56 -2.71
C LYS A 298 24.20 -1.52 -1.19
N ASN A 299 24.95 -2.47 -0.63
CA ASN A 299 25.24 -2.55 0.81
C ASN A 299 23.99 -2.64 1.70
N ASP A 300 22.90 -3.14 1.16
CA ASP A 300 21.65 -3.39 1.87
C ASP A 300 21.50 -4.92 2.04
N PRO A 301 21.40 -5.44 3.29
CA PRO A 301 21.21 -6.87 3.52
C PRO A 301 19.83 -7.39 3.08
N TYR A 302 18.88 -6.50 2.79
CA TYR A 302 17.52 -6.82 2.33
C TYR A 302 17.15 -6.07 1.03
N PRO A 303 17.91 -6.26 -0.07
CA PRO A 303 17.87 -5.40 -1.25
C PRO A 303 16.69 -5.74 -2.19
N TRP A 304 15.48 -5.85 -1.67
CA TRP A 304 14.30 -6.34 -2.40
C TRP A 304 13.61 -5.26 -3.24
N GLY A 305 13.65 -4.01 -2.74
CA GLY A 305 12.71 -2.96 -3.13
C GLY A 305 11.40 -3.07 -2.33
N ILE A 306 10.79 -1.93 -2.01
CA ILE A 306 9.63 -1.85 -1.09
C ILE A 306 8.40 -2.59 -1.64
N HIS A 307 8.16 -2.54 -2.95
CA HIS A 307 7.06 -3.27 -3.58
C HIS A 307 7.23 -4.79 -3.41
N THR A 308 8.41 -5.30 -3.78
CA THR A 308 8.79 -6.71 -3.65
C THR A 308 8.74 -7.16 -2.19
N ALA A 309 9.31 -6.37 -1.28
CA ALA A 309 9.32 -6.63 0.15
C ALA A 309 7.90 -6.81 0.69
N GLY A 310 6.99 -5.87 0.39
CA GLY A 310 5.62 -5.92 0.91
C GLY A 310 4.83 -7.15 0.44
N HIS A 311 4.87 -7.50 -0.85
CA HIS A 311 4.25 -8.75 -1.34
C HIS A 311 4.77 -10.00 -0.62
N TYR A 312 6.08 -10.04 -0.35
CA TYR A 312 6.70 -11.23 0.21
C TYR A 312 6.70 -11.29 1.73
N ILE A 313 5.99 -10.39 2.44
CA ILE A 313 5.64 -10.59 3.85
C ILE A 313 4.61 -11.72 4.00
N PHE A 314 3.79 -11.99 2.98
CA PHE A 314 2.79 -13.06 2.93
C PHE A 314 2.94 -13.87 1.62
N PRO A 315 4.13 -14.43 1.34
CA PRO A 315 4.42 -15.09 0.07
C PRO A 315 3.73 -16.47 0.00
N VAL A 316 4.18 -17.30 -0.94
CA VAL A 316 3.70 -18.66 -1.26
C VAL A 316 2.57 -18.68 -2.28
N ASP A 317 1.30 -18.74 -1.86
CA ASP A 317 0.20 -18.96 -2.80
C ASP A 317 -1.15 -18.45 -2.25
N PRO A 318 -1.80 -17.50 -2.94
CA PRO A 318 -1.40 -16.91 -4.21
C PRO A 318 -0.53 -15.64 -4.04
N GLY A 319 -0.31 -15.16 -2.80
CA GLY A 319 0.35 -13.89 -2.50
C GLY A 319 1.79 -13.77 -3.03
N GLY A 320 2.50 -14.88 -3.15
CA GLY A 320 3.87 -14.93 -3.69
C GLY A 320 3.98 -14.94 -5.22
N ASP A 321 2.85 -14.96 -5.94
CA ASP A 321 2.82 -14.96 -7.40
C ASP A 321 2.36 -13.59 -7.91
N PRO A 322 3.21 -12.82 -8.61
CA PRO A 322 2.89 -11.45 -9.01
C PRO A 322 1.61 -11.31 -9.85
N SER A 323 1.17 -12.36 -10.55
CA SER A 323 -0.06 -12.28 -11.35
C SER A 323 -1.30 -12.52 -10.51
N THR A 324 -1.22 -13.43 -9.54
CA THR A 324 -2.37 -13.90 -8.75
C THR A 324 -2.39 -13.36 -7.33
N SER A 325 -1.44 -12.50 -6.96
CA SER A 325 -1.27 -11.96 -5.60
C SER A 325 -2.53 -11.33 -4.98
N PRO A 326 -3.48 -10.71 -5.72
CA PRO A 326 -4.76 -10.26 -5.13
C PRO A 326 -5.65 -11.37 -4.58
N GLY A 327 -5.34 -12.63 -4.90
CA GLY A 327 -6.00 -13.78 -4.31
C GLY A 327 -5.70 -13.96 -2.82
N ASP A 328 -4.68 -13.28 -2.28
CA ASP A 328 -4.49 -13.13 -0.83
C ASP A 328 -5.11 -11.79 -0.39
N PRO A 329 -6.07 -11.76 0.56
CA PRO A 329 -6.68 -10.52 1.04
C PRO A 329 -5.69 -9.45 1.55
N VAL A 330 -4.46 -9.84 1.92
CA VAL A 330 -3.42 -8.90 2.38
C VAL A 330 -2.87 -8.03 1.24
N PHE A 331 -3.00 -8.48 -0.02
CA PHE A 331 -2.61 -7.70 -1.22
C PHE A 331 -3.14 -6.26 -1.17
N TYR A 332 -4.42 -6.11 -0.81
CA TYR A 332 -5.06 -4.80 -0.84
C TYR A 332 -4.45 -3.87 0.21
N PHE A 333 -4.03 -4.36 1.36
CA PHE A 333 -3.35 -3.58 2.40
C PHE A 333 -1.95 -3.17 1.98
N HIS A 334 -1.22 -4.08 1.33
CA HIS A 334 0.08 -3.81 0.73
C HIS A 334 -0.02 -2.66 -0.28
N HIS A 335 -0.94 -2.76 -1.25
CA HIS A 335 -1.13 -1.68 -2.21
C HIS A 335 -1.70 -0.40 -1.58
N GLY A 336 -2.48 -0.51 -0.49
CA GLY A 336 -2.90 0.64 0.30
C GLY A 336 -1.71 1.42 0.87
N MET A 337 -0.68 0.72 1.33
CA MET A 337 0.56 1.32 1.81
C MET A 337 1.42 1.89 0.69
N LEU A 338 1.47 1.23 -0.47
CA LEU A 338 2.16 1.80 -1.65
C LEU A 338 1.49 3.10 -2.12
N ASP A 339 0.15 3.14 -2.12
CA ASP A 339 -0.63 4.34 -2.46
C ASP A 339 -0.40 5.46 -1.43
N ARG A 340 -0.32 5.12 -0.13
CA ARG A 340 0.07 6.06 0.94
C ARG A 340 1.45 6.66 0.69
N LEU A 341 2.47 5.83 0.45
CA LEU A 341 3.84 6.30 0.22
C LEU A 341 3.92 7.20 -1.03
N TRP A 342 3.20 6.85 -2.09
CA TRP A 342 3.11 7.69 -3.29
C TRP A 342 2.42 9.02 -3.01
N TRP A 343 1.33 9.01 -2.23
CA TRP A 343 0.66 10.24 -1.80
C TRP A 343 1.57 11.15 -0.97
N ILE A 344 2.27 10.62 0.03
CA ILE A 344 3.24 11.39 0.84
C ILE A 344 4.31 12.01 -0.06
N TRP A 345 4.78 11.27 -1.06
CA TRP A 345 5.70 11.81 -2.06
C TRP A 345 5.04 12.94 -2.86
N GLN A 346 3.83 12.76 -3.39
CA GLN A 346 3.13 13.78 -4.17
C GLN A 346 2.87 15.06 -3.37
N MET A 347 2.39 14.94 -2.12
CA MET A 347 1.97 16.10 -1.31
C MET A 347 3.11 16.96 -0.79
N GLN A 348 4.37 16.53 -0.92
CA GLN A 348 5.49 17.41 -0.66
C GLN A 348 5.61 18.56 -1.68
N ASP A 349 5.14 18.35 -2.92
CA ASP A 349 5.13 19.36 -4.00
C ASP A 349 4.02 19.01 -5.03
N PRO A 350 2.74 19.15 -4.64
CA PRO A 350 1.62 18.66 -5.44
C PRO A 350 1.49 19.38 -6.79
N GLU A 351 1.92 20.64 -6.88
CA GLU A 351 2.00 21.40 -8.13
C GLU A 351 2.74 20.69 -9.26
N THR A 352 3.83 19.97 -8.94
CA THR A 352 4.68 19.33 -9.93
C THR A 352 4.52 17.81 -9.93
N ARG A 353 4.33 17.22 -8.74
CA ARG A 353 4.36 15.77 -8.53
C ARG A 353 3.05 15.07 -8.90
N LEU A 354 1.91 15.77 -8.89
CA LEU A 354 0.64 15.22 -9.41
C LEU A 354 0.65 15.04 -10.93
N SER A 355 1.56 15.71 -11.64
CA SER A 355 1.77 15.52 -13.09
C SER A 355 3.00 14.68 -13.44
N ALA A 356 3.72 14.17 -12.45
CA ALA A 356 4.99 13.49 -12.67
C ALA A 356 4.78 12.00 -12.98
N LEU A 357 5.23 11.55 -14.15
CA LEU A 357 5.23 10.13 -14.54
C LEU A 357 6.64 9.60 -14.71
N PRO A 358 6.91 8.36 -14.27
CA PRO A 358 8.21 7.76 -14.52
C PRO A 358 8.46 7.64 -16.04
N THR A 359 9.73 7.76 -16.41
CA THR A 359 10.24 7.56 -17.77
C THR A 359 11.19 6.36 -17.87
N VAL A 360 11.36 5.61 -16.79
CA VAL A 360 12.20 4.41 -16.73
C VAL A 360 11.76 3.40 -17.78
N GLY A 361 12.69 2.97 -18.64
CA GLY A 361 12.43 2.05 -19.74
C GLY A 361 11.77 2.66 -20.98
N HIS A 362 11.50 3.97 -21.00
CA HIS A 362 10.97 4.68 -22.18
C HIS A 362 11.94 5.78 -22.62
N SER A 363 12.28 5.82 -23.91
CA SER A 363 12.95 7.03 -24.45
C SER A 363 11.90 8.10 -24.73
N HIS A 364 12.22 9.38 -24.48
CA HIS A 364 11.34 10.51 -24.79
C HIS A 364 10.89 10.53 -26.27
N LYS A 365 11.64 9.89 -27.18
CA LYS A 365 11.34 9.79 -28.61
C LYS A 365 10.23 8.77 -28.95
N GLN A 366 9.78 7.95 -27.99
CA GLN A 366 8.80 6.89 -28.23
C GLN A 366 7.35 7.26 -27.85
N ARG A 367 7.12 8.40 -27.17
CA ARG A 367 5.75 8.80 -26.79
C ARG A 367 5.06 9.53 -27.95
N ARG A 368 4.23 8.80 -28.70
CA ARG A 368 3.37 9.35 -29.76
C ARG A 368 2.18 10.17 -29.23
N ALA A 369 1.80 9.96 -27.97
CA ALA A 369 0.69 10.62 -27.29
C ALA A 369 1.01 10.88 -25.81
N ASP A 370 0.34 11.86 -25.21
CA ASP A 370 0.45 12.16 -23.77
C ASP A 370 -0.13 11.01 -22.93
N PRO A 371 0.67 10.33 -22.08
CA PRO A 371 0.17 9.26 -21.22
C PRO A 371 -0.92 9.71 -20.24
N MET A 372 -0.99 11.00 -19.89
CA MET A 372 -2.05 11.51 -19.00
C MET A 372 -3.46 11.36 -19.58
N GLU A 373 -3.56 11.34 -20.90
CA GLU A 373 -4.81 11.13 -21.64
C GLU A 373 -5.08 9.66 -21.96
N SER A 374 -4.16 8.75 -21.61
CA SER A 374 -4.39 7.31 -21.76
C SER A 374 -5.46 6.82 -20.79
N MET A 375 -6.18 5.76 -21.18
CA MET A 375 -7.25 5.19 -20.37
C MET A 375 -6.71 4.08 -19.47
N ILE A 376 -7.13 4.11 -18.22
CA ILE A 376 -7.07 2.97 -17.29
C ILE A 376 -8.44 2.31 -17.38
N ASP A 377 -8.49 1.15 -18.01
CA ASP A 377 -9.71 0.36 -18.18
C ASP A 377 -9.67 -0.85 -17.26
N LEU A 378 -10.62 -0.91 -16.31
CA LEU A 378 -10.79 -2.04 -15.41
C LEU A 378 -11.84 -3.05 -15.94
N GLU A 379 -12.24 -2.89 -17.20
CA GLU A 379 -13.18 -3.72 -17.94
C GLU A 379 -14.44 -4.01 -17.13
N TRP A 380 -14.63 -5.25 -16.68
CA TRP A 380 -15.84 -5.69 -15.99
C TRP A 380 -15.89 -5.26 -14.52
N LEU A 381 -14.82 -4.69 -13.97
CA LEU A 381 -14.81 -4.20 -12.59
C LEU A 381 -15.36 -2.78 -12.49
N ALA A 382 -14.98 -1.90 -13.43
CA ALA A 382 -15.44 -0.51 -13.42
C ALA A 382 -15.21 0.21 -14.77
N PRO A 383 -15.95 1.30 -15.06
CA PRO A 383 -15.78 2.09 -16.27
C PRO A 383 -14.36 2.66 -16.43
N PRO A 384 -13.88 2.88 -17.66
CA PRO A 384 -12.54 3.39 -17.88
C PRO A 384 -12.42 4.86 -17.45
N ILE A 385 -11.26 5.24 -16.89
CA ILE A 385 -10.92 6.62 -16.51
C ILE A 385 -9.63 7.05 -17.20
N LYS A 386 -9.43 8.36 -17.38
CA LYS A 386 -8.13 8.87 -17.85
C LYS A 386 -7.10 8.71 -16.74
N LEU A 387 -5.85 8.43 -17.11
CA LEU A 387 -4.73 8.28 -16.17
C LEU A 387 -4.61 9.48 -15.24
N LYS A 388 -4.75 10.70 -15.77
CA LYS A 388 -4.70 11.94 -14.98
C LYS A 388 -5.71 11.99 -13.84
N GLU A 389 -6.87 11.34 -13.97
CA GLU A 389 -7.88 11.28 -12.91
C GLU A 389 -7.37 10.49 -11.70
N ALA A 390 -6.56 9.45 -11.94
CA ALA A 390 -5.96 8.64 -10.88
C ALA A 390 -4.67 9.23 -10.30
N MET A 391 -4.13 10.31 -10.88
CA MET A 391 -3.00 11.02 -10.29
C MET A 391 -3.40 11.78 -9.02
N ASP A 392 -4.67 12.17 -8.91
CA ASP A 392 -5.17 13.10 -7.90
C ASP A 392 -6.24 12.46 -7.01
N GLN A 393 -5.85 12.07 -5.80
CA GLN A 393 -6.79 11.48 -4.83
C GLN A 393 -7.65 12.50 -4.07
N LEU A 394 -7.45 13.81 -4.32
CA LEU A 394 -8.10 14.91 -3.61
C LEU A 394 -9.06 15.63 -4.55
N GLY A 395 -9.83 14.88 -5.33
CA GLY A 395 -10.81 15.39 -6.30
C GLY A 395 -10.78 14.71 -7.66
N GLY A 396 -9.85 13.80 -7.93
CA GLY A 396 -9.80 13.07 -9.20
C GLY A 396 -11.00 12.15 -9.42
N ASN A 397 -11.21 11.74 -10.67
CA ASN A 397 -12.33 10.92 -11.12
C ASN A 397 -13.68 11.56 -10.76
N GLY A 398 -13.80 12.87 -11.02
CA GLY A 398 -14.99 13.65 -10.71
C GLY A 398 -15.31 13.73 -9.21
N GLY A 399 -14.30 13.68 -8.33
CA GLY A 399 -14.48 13.73 -6.87
C GLY A 399 -14.70 12.38 -6.21
N LYS A 400 -14.75 11.29 -6.99
CA LYS A 400 -14.82 9.92 -6.45
C LYS A 400 -13.58 9.55 -5.65
N PHE A 401 -12.41 10.02 -6.09
CA PHE A 401 -11.23 10.00 -5.24
C PHE A 401 -11.26 11.24 -4.35
N CYS A 402 -11.60 11.03 -3.09
CA CYS A 402 -11.50 12.05 -2.04
C CYS A 402 -11.14 11.37 -0.72
N TYR A 403 -9.86 11.08 -0.55
CA TYR A 403 -9.36 10.41 0.65
C TYR A 403 -7.93 10.79 1.01
N ILE A 404 -7.61 10.65 2.29
CA ILE A 404 -6.31 10.90 2.88
C ILE A 404 -5.87 9.70 3.72
N TYR A 405 -4.58 9.70 4.04
CA TYR A 405 -3.98 8.73 4.95
C TYR A 405 -3.70 9.39 6.29
N ILE A 406 -3.90 8.61 7.35
CA ILE A 406 -3.34 8.87 8.66
C ILE A 406 -2.66 7.63 9.17
#